data_AF-A0A3E3DKY3-F1
#
_entry.id   AF-A0A3E3DKY3-F1
#
_cell.length_a   1.000
_cell.length_b   1.000
_cell.length_c   1.000
_cell.angle_alpha   90.00
_cell.angle_beta   90.00
_cell.angle_gamma   90.00
#
_symmetry.space_group_name_H-M   'P 1'
#
loop_
_entity.id
_entity.type
_entity.pdbx_description
1 polymer ?
#
loop_
_entity_poly.entity_id
_entity_poly.type
_entity_poly.pdbx_seq_one_letter_code
_entity_poly.pdbx_strand_id
1 'polypeptide(L)'
;MTLRENAAILETYLHNIRNIEEMPPGSAELDTLDAVVEAMKAAVENVEYGAFAWDKQRGVFVPIGRPVLAKQLCLNRYQERVRNGEIPSWIDPEKFKILKRTVIEIASDWN
;
A
#
# COMPACT_ATOMS: atom_id res chain seq x y z
N MET A 1 -3.36 6.92 23.01
CA MET A 1 -2.44 5.99 22.35
C MET A 1 -2.17 6.50 20.94
N THR A 2 -0.92 6.73 20.57
CA THR A 2 -0.52 7.30 19.28
C THR A 2 -0.47 6.22 18.19
N LEU A 3 -0.53 6.60 16.90
CA LEU A 3 -0.36 5.67 15.78
C LEU A 3 0.97 4.90 15.87
N ARG A 4 2.02 5.55 16.39
CA ARG A 4 3.34 4.95 16.59
C ARG A 4 3.32 3.87 17.67
N GLU A 5 2.64 4.11 18.79
CA GLU A 5 2.45 3.12 19.85
C GLU A 5 1.65 1.91 19.35
N ASN A 6 0.57 2.16 18.60
CA ASN A 6 -0.25 1.09 18.00
C ASN A 6 0.55 0.23 17.00
N ALA A 7 1.38 0.85 16.15
CA ALA A 7 2.21 0.13 15.19
C ALA A 7 3.20 -0.81 15.90
N ALA A 8 3.90 -0.32 16.94
CA ALA A 8 4.86 -1.11 17.70
C ALA A 8 4.21 -2.28 18.46
N ILE A 9 3.01 -2.06 19.01
CA ILE A 9 2.22 -3.12 19.65
C ILE A 9 1.87 -4.21 18.63
N LEU A 10 1.37 -3.84 17.46
CA LEU A 10 0.98 -4.80 16.42
C LEU A 10 2.18 -5.56 15.84
N GLU A 11 3.33 -4.92 15.65
CA GLU A 11 4.58 -5.60 15.26
C GLU A 11 4.96 -6.69 16.26
N THR A 12 4.85 -6.38 17.55
CA THR A 12 5.17 -7.32 18.63
C THR A 12 4.20 -8.51 18.61
N TYR A 13 2.89 -8.25 18.44
CA TYR A 13 1.90 -9.33 18.28
C TYR A 13 2.20 -10.21 17.07
N LEU A 14 2.51 -9.59 15.93
CA LEU A 14 2.79 -10.31 14.69
C LEU A 14 4.06 -11.18 14.81
N HIS A 15 5.10 -10.68 15.47
CA HIS A 15 6.29 -11.46 15.78
C HIS A 15 5.96 -12.68 16.66
N ASN A 16 5.18 -12.47 17.72
CA ASN A 16 4.80 -13.56 18.63
C ASN A 16 3.96 -14.62 17.92
N ILE A 17 3.00 -14.21 17.11
CA ILE A 17 2.09 -15.10 16.36
C ILE A 17 2.87 -15.99 15.36
N ARG A 18 3.87 -15.44 14.67
CA ARG A 18 4.72 -16.21 13.74
C ARG A 18 5.56 -17.29 14.41
N ASN A 19 5.81 -17.17 15.72
CA ASN A 19 6.63 -18.10 16.49
C ASN A 19 5.79 -19.15 17.27
N ILE A 20 4.47 -19.18 17.09
CA ILE A 20 3.61 -20.19 17.74
C ILE A 20 3.76 -21.53 17.00
N GLU A 21 4.31 -22.54 17.68
CA GLU A 21 4.57 -23.87 17.11
C GLU A 21 3.33 -24.79 17.05
N GLU A 22 2.36 -24.60 17.96
CA GLU A 22 1.25 -25.57 18.13
C GLU A 22 0.12 -25.45 17.10
N MET A 23 -0.08 -24.26 16.53
CA MET A 23 -1.06 -24.05 15.47
C MET A 23 -0.61 -22.89 14.60
N PRO A 24 0.09 -23.15 13.48
CA PRO A 24 0.53 -22.08 12.61
C PRO A 24 -0.72 -21.32 12.11
N PRO A 25 -0.74 -19.98 12.21
CA PRO A 25 -1.87 -19.19 11.75
C PRO A 25 -2.13 -19.42 10.27
N GLY A 26 -3.37 -19.20 9.82
CA GLY A 26 -3.67 -19.24 8.39
C GLY A 26 -2.86 -18.17 7.65
N SER A 27 -2.29 -18.52 6.49
CA SER A 27 -1.47 -17.58 5.68
C SER A 27 -2.18 -16.25 5.42
N ALA A 28 -3.50 -16.29 5.18
CA ALA A 28 -4.31 -15.11 4.93
C ALA A 28 -4.44 -14.17 6.15
N GLU A 29 -4.42 -14.70 7.37
CA GLU A 29 -4.53 -13.92 8.60
C GLU A 29 -3.21 -13.18 8.87
N LEU A 30 -2.08 -13.85 8.63
CA LEU A 30 -0.74 -13.25 8.69
C LEU A 30 -0.59 -12.14 7.65
N ASP A 31 -0.99 -12.38 6.40
CA ASP A 31 -0.94 -11.39 5.33
C ASP A 31 -1.79 -10.15 5.67
N THR A 32 -2.96 -10.36 6.30
CA THR A 32 -3.83 -9.27 6.74
C THR A 32 -3.19 -8.44 7.85
N LEU A 33 -2.59 -9.10 8.85
CA LEU A 33 -1.93 -8.41 9.96
C LEU A 33 -0.69 -7.64 9.48
N ASP A 34 0.10 -8.21 8.56
CA ASP A 34 1.24 -7.54 7.92
C ASP A 34 0.79 -6.28 7.17
N ALA A 35 -0.31 -6.36 6.42
CA ALA A 35 -0.85 -5.20 5.70
C ALA A 35 -1.30 -4.07 6.65
N VAL A 36 -1.86 -4.41 7.82
CA VAL A 36 -2.26 -3.42 8.84
C VAL A 36 -1.03 -2.76 9.47
N VAL A 37 -0.01 -3.54 9.82
CA VAL A 37 1.26 -3.01 10.37
C VAL A 37 1.92 -2.05 9.38
N GLU A 38 2.03 -2.44 8.11
CA GLU A 38 2.59 -1.60 7.05
C GLU A 38 1.80 -0.30 6.87
N ALA A 39 0.46 -0.37 6.87
CA ALA A 39 -0.39 0.82 6.76
C ALA A 39 -0.19 1.79 7.94
N MET A 40 -0.06 1.26 9.17
CA MET A 40 0.19 2.10 10.34
C MET A 40 1.56 2.78 10.29
N LYS A 41 2.61 2.06 9.91
CA LYS A 41 3.94 2.66 9.70
C LYS A 41 3.91 3.76 8.66
N ALA A 42 3.23 3.50 7.55
CA ALA A 42 3.11 4.48 6.48
C ALA A 42 2.37 5.75 6.94
N ALA A 43 1.32 5.59 7.75
CA ALA A 43 0.62 6.72 8.37
C ALA A 43 1.53 7.52 9.31
N VAL A 44 2.33 6.84 10.14
CA VAL A 44 3.28 7.49 11.07
C VAL A 44 4.38 8.24 10.31
N GLU A 45 4.85 7.68 9.20
CA GLU A 45 5.90 8.29 8.36
C GLU A 45 5.35 9.36 7.40
N ASN A 46 4.03 9.59 7.35
CA ASN A 46 3.37 10.42 6.33
C ASN A 46 3.77 10.03 4.91
N VAL A 47 3.66 8.75 4.59
CA VAL A 47 4.03 8.20 3.27
C VAL A 47 2.87 7.44 2.65
N GLU A 48 2.80 7.47 1.34
CA GLU A 48 1.82 6.74 0.54
C GLU A 48 2.51 5.96 -0.58
N TYR A 49 1.84 4.91 -1.06
CA TYR A 49 2.24 4.12 -2.21
C TYR A 49 1.30 4.39 -3.38
N GLY A 50 1.85 4.76 -4.53
CA GLY A 50 1.10 4.96 -5.78
C GLY A 50 1.51 3.98 -6.87
N ALA A 51 0.55 3.51 -7.65
CA ALA A 51 0.80 2.73 -8.85
C ALA A 51 1.04 3.65 -10.05
N PHE A 52 2.07 3.36 -10.85
CA PHE A 52 2.40 4.09 -12.06
C PHE A 52 2.59 3.12 -13.21
N ALA A 53 1.93 3.36 -14.34
CA ALA A 53 2.03 2.53 -15.53
C ALA A 53 2.52 3.34 -16.73
N TRP A 54 3.12 2.67 -17.71
CA TRP A 54 3.68 3.30 -18.89
C TRP A 54 2.58 3.75 -19.85
N ASP A 55 2.52 5.05 -20.11
CA ASP A 55 1.71 5.63 -21.17
C ASP A 55 2.45 5.48 -22.51
N LYS A 56 1.90 4.65 -23.40
CA LYS A 56 2.49 4.35 -24.71
C LYS A 56 2.47 5.54 -25.67
N GLN A 57 1.54 6.47 -25.49
CA GLN A 57 1.43 7.66 -26.34
C GLN A 57 2.39 8.76 -25.90
N ARG A 58 2.51 8.95 -24.58
CA ARG A 58 3.31 10.03 -24.00
C ARG A 58 4.75 9.63 -23.70
N GLY A 59 5.05 8.34 -23.66
CA GLY A 59 6.39 7.84 -23.35
C GLY A 59 6.82 8.11 -21.90
N VAL A 60 5.87 8.16 -20.97
CA VAL A 60 6.11 8.48 -19.56
C VAL A 60 5.29 7.57 -18.64
N PHE A 61 5.74 7.44 -17.39
CA PHE A 61 4.93 6.79 -16.35
C PHE A 61 3.87 7.76 -15.82
N VAL A 62 2.61 7.32 -15.78
CA VAL A 62 1.47 8.09 -15.27
C VAL A 62 0.84 7.38 -14.07
N PRO A 63 0.29 8.12 -13.09
CA PRO A 63 -0.35 7.53 -11.92
C PRO A 63 -1.65 6.81 -12.32
N ILE A 64 -1.87 5.63 -11.73
CA ILE A 64 -3.06 4.80 -11.94
C ILE A 64 -3.86 4.69 -10.64
N GLY A 65 -4.97 5.41 -10.59
CA GLY A 65 -5.86 5.48 -9.43
C GLY A 65 -5.25 6.22 -8.23
N ARG A 66 -5.81 5.96 -7.05
CA ARG A 66 -5.43 6.68 -5.81
C ARG A 66 -4.27 5.98 -5.09
N PRO A 67 -3.30 6.75 -4.57
CA PRO A 67 -2.32 6.23 -3.61
C PRO A 67 -2.99 5.65 -2.35
N VAL A 68 -2.29 4.75 -1.67
CA VAL A 68 -2.75 4.10 -0.43
C VAL A 68 -1.61 3.95 0.57
N LEU A 69 -1.95 3.68 1.83
CA LEU A 69 -0.97 3.52 2.92
C LEU A 69 -0.27 2.14 2.91
N ALA A 70 -0.80 1.15 2.19
CA ALA A 70 -0.18 -0.19 2.11
C ALA A 70 0.27 -0.53 0.69
N LYS A 71 1.57 -0.87 0.53
CA LYS A 71 2.15 -1.24 -0.76
C LYS A 71 1.42 -2.42 -1.42
N GLN A 72 1.10 -3.46 -0.65
CA GLN A 72 0.41 -4.64 -1.15
C GLN A 72 -1.01 -4.32 -1.61
N LEU A 73 -1.74 -3.48 -0.88
CA LEU A 73 -3.06 -3.02 -1.30
C LEU A 73 -2.98 -2.24 -2.62
N CYS A 74 -1.95 -1.41 -2.80
CA CYS A 74 -1.71 -0.68 -4.04
C CYS A 74 -1.51 -1.65 -5.23
N LEU A 75 -0.72 -2.70 -5.03
CA LEU A 75 -0.47 -3.75 -6.02
C LEU A 75 -1.77 -4.51 -6.36
N ASN A 76 -2.50 -4.97 -5.34
CA ASN A 76 -3.73 -5.74 -5.52
C ASN A 76 -4.78 -4.95 -6.31
N ARG A 77 -4.97 -3.66 -5.99
CA ARG A 77 -5.87 -2.75 -6.72
C ARG A 77 -5.44 -2.56 -8.17
N TYR A 78 -4.14 -2.46 -8.43
CA TYR A 78 -3.65 -2.36 -9.81
C TYR A 78 -3.92 -3.63 -10.60
N GLN A 79 -3.62 -4.80 -10.04
CA GLN A 79 -3.87 -6.10 -10.68
C GLN A 79 -5.36 -6.35 -10.91
N GLU A 80 -6.22 -5.91 -9.98
CA GLU A 80 -7.67 -5.98 -10.13
C GLU A 80 -8.14 -5.17 -11.34
N ARG A 81 -7.67 -3.92 -11.50
CA ARG A 81 -7.97 -3.11 -12.69
C ARG A 81 -7.52 -3.78 -13.99
N VAL A 82 -6.34 -4.40 -13.99
CA VAL A 82 -5.83 -5.15 -15.15
C VAL A 82 -6.76 -6.32 -15.48
N ARG A 83 -7.13 -7.12 -14.48
CA ARG A 83 -8.05 -8.27 -14.67
C ARG A 83 -9.44 -7.84 -15.14
N ASN A 84 -9.93 -6.71 -14.65
CA ASN A 84 -11.25 -6.18 -15.00
C ASN A 84 -11.27 -5.44 -16.36
N GLY A 85 -10.11 -5.25 -17.01
CA GLY A 85 -10.02 -4.47 -18.26
C GLY A 85 -10.24 -2.97 -18.06
N GLU A 86 -10.05 -2.44 -16.85
CA GLU A 86 -10.22 -1.02 -16.51
C GLU A 86 -8.99 -0.17 -16.90
N ILE A 87 -7.91 -0.82 -17.34
CA ILE A 87 -6.71 -0.12 -17.82
C ILE A 87 -6.96 0.38 -19.23
N PRO A 88 -6.83 1.71 -19.50
CA PRO A 88 -7.02 2.25 -20.83
C PRO A 88 -6.05 1.63 -21.84
N SER A 89 -6.49 1.48 -23.10
CA SER A 89 -5.71 0.79 -24.14
C SER A 89 -4.36 1.44 -24.48
N TRP A 90 -4.19 2.73 -24.18
CA TRP A 90 -2.92 3.45 -24.36
C TRP A 90 -1.95 3.27 -23.18
N ILE A 91 -2.37 2.66 -22.09
CA ILE A 91 -1.51 2.26 -20.98
C ILE A 91 -1.01 0.83 -21.22
N ASP A 92 0.26 0.58 -20.91
CA ASP A 92 0.84 -0.76 -20.89
C ASP A 92 0.61 -1.37 -19.48
N PRO A 93 -0.23 -2.41 -19.37
CA PRO A 93 -0.55 -3.02 -18.08
C PRO A 93 0.63 -3.79 -17.47
N GLU A 94 1.57 -4.28 -18.28
CA GLU A 94 2.72 -5.08 -17.84
C GLU A 94 3.90 -4.20 -17.43
N LYS A 95 4.01 -3.00 -18.03
CA LYS A 95 5.06 -2.03 -17.68
C LYS A 95 4.60 -1.05 -16.61
N PHE A 96 4.58 -1.51 -15.36
CA PHE A 96 4.19 -0.70 -14.20
C PHE A 96 5.19 -0.77 -13.03
N LYS A 97 5.02 0.15 -12.07
CA LYS A 97 5.80 0.20 -10.82
C LYS A 97 4.95 0.77 -9.67
N ILE A 98 5.23 0.30 -8.46
CA ILE A 98 4.67 0.86 -7.22
C ILE A 98 5.75 1.74 -6.59
N LEU A 99 5.45 3.02 -6.36
CA LEU A 99 6.39 3.99 -5.81
C LEU A 99 5.90 4.51 -4.45
N LYS A 100 6.82 4.61 -3.49
CA LYS A 100 6.62 5.29 -2.21
C LYS A 100 6.80 6.80 -2.40
N ARG A 101 5.93 7.61 -1.82
CA ARG A 101 6.04 9.08 -1.81
C ARG A 101 5.80 9.61 -0.40
N THR A 102 6.48 10.70 -0.05
CA THR A 102 6.19 11.48 1.16
C THR A 102 5.01 12.40 0.91
N VAL A 103 4.08 12.46 1.85
CA VAL A 103 2.94 13.37 1.87
C VAL A 103 3.29 14.53 2.79
N ILE A 104 3.08 15.74 2.30
CA ILE A 104 3.22 16.97 3.08
C ILE A 104 1.81 17.52 3.27
N GLU A 105 1.37 17.59 4.52
CA GLU A 105 0.10 18.22 4.86
C GLU A 105 0.36 19.69 5.19
N ILE A 106 -0.33 20.57 4.47
CA ILE A 106 -0.29 22.02 4.71
C ILE A 106 -1.68 22.39 5.20
N ALA A 107 -1.77 22.70 6.49
CA ALA A 107 -2.99 23.22 7.10
C ALA A 107 -2.81 24.72 7.38
N SER A 108 -3.84 25.50 7.10
CA SER A 108 -3.95 26.90 7.50
C SER A 108 -5.32 27.13 8.12
N ASP A 109 -5.44 28.12 8.99
CA ASP A 109 -6.74 28.56 9.48
C ASP A 109 -7.61 29.01 8.29
N TRP A 110 -8.90 28.72 8.40
CA TRP A 110 -9.90 29.21 7.46
C TRP A 110 -10.13 30.70 7.79
N ASN A 111 -9.56 31.60 6.99
CA ASN A 111 -9.76 33.05 7.09
C ASN A 111 -11.09 33.50 6.47
#